data_AF-A0ABD5U6W8-F1
#
_entry.id   AF-A0ABD5U6W8-F1
#
_cell.length_a   1.000
_cell.length_b   1.000
_cell.length_c   1.000
_cell.angle_alpha   90.00
_cell.angle_beta   90.00
_cell.angle_gamma   90.00
#
_symmetry.space_group_name_H-M   'P 1'
#
loop_
_entity.id
_entity.type
_entity.pdbx_description
1 polymer ?
#
loop_
_entity_poly.entity_id
_entity_poly.type
_entity_poly.pdbx_seq_one_letter_code
_entity_poly.pdbx_strand_id
1 'polypeptide(L)'
;MEHALHLFGVVHLDRRSKVAAEVTSALDRTDADALFVEFPERLAPRTFARALVRAPAATLGYLLVSLVVVPLYLLFARTYGPTEFAIATDLDRSVPVHHVDRSLLAYGADAGLAASAANWLLVLATGALTPVSAASVTVALLLATALVAFVARRSRPLAAVVGTAALAGGVALATLVPLPTPVWFLLATVLAFEVLTVRTLGARNRHMLGRVEALSAAAGYESSVLLTGRAHLPGMLRLAVGPASELDVRWVHRSRWLRSGTVRRDPEPPARANRLGRLGDVLGRGGVTTHPADDPPGLPASLRRRAAASVLDLVGLPVVAFVAGVGLGVVGAALPVEGATGVGVEAGLLLGGLGYFPLFEWYRGQTPGKVLLGIAVSDADGTPPALWRVLVRNALRPVDFLVCYALGALVAGVTSERQRVGDLLAGTVVRETVSGD
;
A
#
# COMPACT_ATOMS: atom_id res chain seq x y z
N MET A 1 -4.12 -5.62 36.11
CA MET A 1 -4.40 -6.87 35.37
C MET A 1 -3.89 -6.64 33.96
N GLU A 2 -3.04 -7.51 33.44
CA GLU A 2 -2.54 -7.37 32.05
C GLU A 2 -3.69 -7.64 31.09
N HIS A 3 -4.04 -6.65 30.25
CA HIS A 3 -5.12 -6.78 29.26
C HIS A 3 -4.59 -7.51 28.03
N ALA A 4 -5.25 -8.61 27.64
CA ALA A 4 -4.85 -9.39 26.48
C ALA A 4 -5.26 -8.67 25.19
N LEU A 5 -4.27 -8.31 24.36
CA LEU A 5 -4.49 -7.69 23.07
C LEU A 5 -4.14 -8.63 21.92
N HIS A 6 -5.04 -8.72 20.95
CA HIS A 6 -4.90 -9.53 19.76
C HIS A 6 -4.89 -8.62 18.53
N LEU A 7 -3.77 -8.58 17.78
CA LEU A 7 -3.62 -7.68 16.64
C LEU A 7 -4.05 -8.36 15.35
N PHE A 8 -5.02 -7.80 14.64
CA PHE A 8 -5.55 -8.35 13.39
C PHE A 8 -5.28 -7.40 12.23
N GLY A 9 -4.28 -7.71 11.41
CA GLY A 9 -3.88 -6.91 10.27
C GLY A 9 -4.59 -7.29 8.96
N VAL A 10 -5.26 -6.34 8.33
CA VAL A 10 -6.00 -6.52 7.08
C VAL A 10 -5.40 -5.73 5.90
N VAL A 11 -5.69 -6.21 4.70
CA VAL A 11 -5.50 -5.46 3.46
C VAL A 11 -6.79 -4.67 3.19
N HIS A 12 -6.72 -3.34 3.19
CA HIS A 12 -7.88 -2.46 3.03
C HIS A 12 -8.79 -2.76 1.82
N LEU A 13 -8.23 -3.36 0.76
CA LEU A 13 -8.90 -3.71 -0.50
C LEU A 13 -9.38 -5.19 -0.56
N ASP A 14 -9.33 -5.94 0.54
CA ASP A 14 -9.70 -7.35 0.54
C ASP A 14 -11.23 -7.55 0.54
N ARG A 15 -11.69 -8.74 0.12
CA ARG A 15 -13.13 -9.06 0.08
C ARG A 15 -13.71 -9.03 1.47
N ARG A 16 -14.76 -8.22 1.64
CA ARG A 16 -15.48 -8.06 2.91
C ARG A 16 -15.92 -9.38 3.53
N SER A 17 -16.57 -10.27 2.79
CA SER A 17 -17.07 -11.55 3.31
C SER A 17 -15.95 -12.43 3.86
N LYS A 18 -14.79 -12.41 3.20
CA LYS A 18 -13.61 -13.18 3.57
C LYS A 18 -13.02 -12.67 4.89
N VAL A 19 -12.81 -11.36 4.98
CA VAL A 19 -12.24 -10.75 6.20
C VAL A 19 -13.23 -10.83 7.36
N ALA A 20 -14.53 -10.70 7.12
CA ALA A 20 -15.55 -10.92 8.16
C ALA A 20 -15.45 -12.32 8.78
N ALA A 21 -15.33 -13.36 7.95
CA ALA A 21 -15.17 -14.74 8.44
C ALA A 21 -13.88 -14.94 9.25
N GLU A 22 -12.76 -14.35 8.81
CA GLU A 22 -11.50 -14.41 9.56
C GLU A 22 -11.57 -13.65 10.90
N VAL A 23 -12.27 -12.50 10.95
CA VAL A 23 -12.45 -11.72 12.18
C VAL A 23 -13.37 -12.46 13.16
N THR A 24 -14.48 -13.05 12.69
CA THR A 24 -15.34 -13.88 13.56
C THR A 24 -14.56 -15.05 14.16
N SER A 25 -13.80 -15.77 13.32
CA SER A 25 -12.94 -16.85 13.81
C SER A 25 -11.86 -16.38 14.79
N ALA A 26 -11.38 -15.14 14.65
CA ALA A 26 -10.42 -14.57 15.59
C ALA A 26 -11.07 -14.26 16.94
N LEU A 27 -12.24 -13.62 16.94
CA LEU A 27 -13.00 -13.31 18.16
C LEU A 27 -13.31 -14.58 18.96
N ASP A 28 -13.81 -15.62 18.29
CA ASP A 28 -14.14 -16.91 18.91
C ASP A 28 -12.90 -17.61 19.50
N ARG A 29 -11.76 -17.49 18.81
CA ARG A 29 -10.51 -18.13 19.23
C ARG A 29 -9.89 -17.45 20.45
N THR A 30 -10.00 -16.13 20.53
CA THR A 30 -9.35 -15.33 21.57
C THR A 30 -10.26 -15.05 22.76
N ASP A 31 -11.51 -15.50 22.70
CA ASP A 31 -12.55 -15.19 23.68
C ASP A 31 -12.59 -13.68 23.96
N ALA A 32 -12.57 -12.89 22.88
CA ALA A 32 -12.42 -11.45 22.98
C ALA A 32 -13.72 -10.80 23.42
N ASP A 33 -13.64 -9.90 24.41
CA ASP A 33 -14.76 -9.14 24.95
C ASP A 33 -15.11 -7.93 24.09
N ALA A 34 -14.18 -7.47 23.25
CA ALA A 34 -14.35 -6.26 22.44
C ALA A 34 -13.56 -6.29 21.13
N LEU A 35 -14.09 -5.59 20.12
CA LEU A 35 -13.44 -5.35 18.84
C LEU A 35 -13.12 -3.86 18.69
N PHE A 36 -11.83 -3.54 18.65
CA PHE A 36 -11.34 -2.21 18.31
C PHE A 36 -11.03 -2.13 16.82
N VAL A 37 -11.36 -1.01 16.17
CA VAL A 37 -11.19 -0.85 14.72
C VAL A 37 -10.43 0.43 14.40
N GLU A 38 -9.40 0.30 13.55
CA GLU A 38 -8.72 1.42 12.91
C GLU A 38 -9.66 2.12 11.93
N PHE A 39 -10.51 2.96 12.47
CA PHE A 39 -11.32 3.86 11.68
C PHE A 39 -11.51 5.16 12.43
N PRO A 40 -11.30 6.31 11.75
CA PRO A 40 -11.42 7.59 12.39
C PRO A 40 -12.88 7.96 12.63
N GLU A 41 -13.12 8.64 13.75
CA GLU A 41 -14.38 9.36 13.96
C GLU A 41 -14.66 10.34 12.82
N ARG A 42 -15.93 10.69 12.62
CA ARG A 42 -16.35 11.61 11.55
C ARG A 42 -15.56 12.92 11.64
N LEU A 43 -14.85 13.24 10.55
CA LEU A 43 -14.08 14.47 10.45
C LEU A 43 -15.02 15.68 10.46
N ALA A 44 -14.86 16.56 11.45
CA ALA A 44 -15.61 17.81 11.51
C ALA A 44 -15.25 18.74 10.33
N PRO A 45 -16.22 19.46 9.73
CA PRO A 45 -15.96 20.38 8.62
C PRO A 45 -14.90 21.44 8.94
N ARG A 46 -14.85 21.91 10.20
CA ARG A 46 -13.84 22.86 10.67
C ARG A 46 -12.42 22.27 10.64
N THR A 47 -12.27 20.99 10.98
CA THR A 47 -10.98 20.30 10.91
C THR A 47 -10.53 20.14 9.47
N PHE A 48 -11.45 19.79 8.56
CA PHE A 48 -11.15 19.74 7.13
C PHE A 48 -10.70 21.10 6.57
N ALA A 49 -11.42 22.18 6.90
CA ALA A 49 -11.03 23.54 6.49
C ALA A 49 -9.66 23.95 7.05
N ARG A 50 -9.36 23.61 8.31
CA ARG A 50 -8.02 23.83 8.88
C ARG A 50 -6.96 23.01 8.15
N ALA A 51 -7.22 21.76 7.79
CA ALA A 51 -6.28 20.93 7.03
C ALA A 51 -5.96 21.53 5.66
N LEU A 52 -6.97 22.06 4.94
CA LEU A 52 -6.77 22.78 3.68
C LEU A 52 -5.84 24.00 3.82
N VAL A 53 -5.85 24.67 4.97
CA VAL A 53 -4.99 25.84 5.22
C VAL A 53 -3.62 25.43 5.76
N ARG A 54 -3.56 24.46 6.68
CA ARG A 54 -2.34 24.05 7.39
C ARG A 54 -1.51 23.03 6.63
N ALA A 55 -2.11 22.25 5.74
CA ALA A 55 -1.44 21.26 4.92
C ALA A 55 -2.15 21.13 3.55
N PRO A 56 -2.21 22.21 2.74
CA PRO A 56 -2.94 22.22 1.47
C PRO A 56 -2.47 21.12 0.51
N ALA A 57 -1.16 20.97 0.30
CA ALA A 57 -0.64 19.95 -0.62
C ALA A 57 -1.04 18.54 -0.20
N ALA A 58 -0.86 18.19 1.08
CA ALA A 58 -1.23 16.89 1.60
C ALA A 58 -2.75 16.66 1.60
N THR A 59 -3.55 17.70 1.82
CA THR A 59 -5.02 17.61 1.79
C THR A 59 -5.53 17.40 0.36
N LEU A 60 -5.00 18.14 -0.62
CA LEU A 60 -5.29 17.91 -2.04
C LEU A 60 -4.86 16.51 -2.49
N GLY A 61 -3.69 16.07 -2.03
CA GLY A 61 -3.22 14.71 -2.24
C GLY A 61 -4.20 13.68 -1.71
N TYR A 62 -4.65 13.81 -0.46
CA TYR A 62 -5.66 12.93 0.15
C TYR A 62 -6.96 12.86 -0.69
N LEU A 63 -7.45 14.00 -1.19
CA LEU A 63 -8.65 14.03 -2.04
C LEU A 63 -8.42 13.30 -3.36
N LEU A 64 -7.28 13.53 -4.00
CA LEU A 64 -6.91 12.87 -5.24
C LEU A 64 -6.76 11.36 -5.04
N VAL A 65 -6.07 10.93 -3.99
CA VAL A 65 -5.96 9.51 -3.60
C VAL A 65 -7.35 8.92 -3.39
N SER A 66 -8.23 9.63 -2.69
CA SER A 66 -9.60 9.17 -2.41
C SER A 66 -10.41 8.96 -3.68
N LEU A 67 -10.31 9.85 -4.67
CA LEU A 67 -10.99 9.70 -5.97
C LEU A 67 -10.53 8.46 -6.75
N VAL A 68 -9.29 8.01 -6.52
CA VAL A 68 -8.78 6.78 -7.14
C VAL A 68 -9.15 5.55 -6.33
N VAL A 69 -8.96 5.59 -5.00
CA VAL A 69 -9.08 4.41 -4.14
C VAL A 69 -10.53 4.06 -3.83
N VAL A 70 -11.44 5.03 -3.69
CA VAL A 70 -12.85 4.77 -3.40
C VAL A 70 -13.52 3.91 -4.48
N PRO A 71 -13.37 4.19 -5.79
CA PRO A 71 -13.82 3.28 -6.85
C PRO A 71 -13.27 1.86 -6.70
N LEU A 72 -12.00 1.71 -6.30
CA LEU A 72 -11.40 0.40 -6.09
C LEU A 72 -12.02 -0.33 -4.88
N TYR A 73 -12.30 0.35 -3.78
CA TYR A 73 -13.05 -0.24 -2.65
C TYR A 73 -14.44 -0.70 -3.09
N LEU A 74 -15.14 0.11 -3.90
CA LEU A 74 -16.47 -0.24 -4.37
C LEU A 74 -16.44 -1.41 -5.37
N LEU A 75 -15.39 -1.52 -6.18
CA LEU A 75 -15.23 -2.61 -7.14
C LEU A 75 -14.83 -3.93 -6.45
N PHE A 76 -13.81 -3.90 -5.59
CA PHE A 76 -13.20 -5.10 -5.01
C PHE A 76 -13.80 -5.52 -3.67
N ALA A 77 -14.06 -4.56 -2.78
CA ALA A 77 -14.60 -4.80 -1.44
C ALA A 77 -16.13 -4.61 -1.38
N ARG A 78 -16.74 -3.98 -2.40
CA ARG A 78 -18.15 -3.56 -2.43
C ARG A 78 -18.51 -2.59 -1.28
N THR A 79 -17.55 -1.77 -0.85
CA THR A 79 -17.66 -0.87 0.30
C THR A 79 -17.18 0.53 -0.07
N TYR A 80 -17.71 1.58 0.59
CA TYR A 80 -17.29 2.98 0.34
C TYR A 80 -15.97 3.35 1.06
N GLY A 81 -15.57 2.53 2.02
CA GLY A 81 -14.36 2.69 2.80
C GLY A 81 -13.57 1.39 2.88
N PRO A 82 -12.44 1.42 3.60
CA PRO A 82 -11.58 0.27 3.76
C PRO A 82 -12.32 -0.89 4.45
N THR A 83 -11.92 -2.13 4.16
CA THR A 83 -12.65 -3.34 4.58
C THR A 83 -12.83 -3.44 6.09
N GLU A 84 -11.88 -2.96 6.89
CA GLU A 84 -11.94 -2.94 8.35
C GLU A 84 -13.15 -2.15 8.86
N PHE A 85 -13.47 -1.02 8.22
CA PHE A 85 -14.64 -0.21 8.55
C PHE A 85 -15.95 -0.90 8.21
N ALA A 86 -16.02 -1.53 7.04
CA ALA A 86 -17.25 -2.18 6.59
C ALA A 86 -17.60 -3.43 7.40
N ILE A 87 -16.59 -4.03 8.06
CA ILE A 87 -16.79 -5.12 9.00
C ILE A 87 -17.35 -4.58 10.31
N ALA A 88 -16.79 -3.48 10.81
CA ALA A 88 -17.26 -2.84 12.04
C ALA A 88 -18.76 -2.48 12.03
N THR A 89 -19.31 -2.13 10.87
CA THR A 89 -20.73 -1.73 10.76
C THR A 89 -21.70 -2.91 10.70
N ASP A 90 -21.25 -4.08 10.24
CA ASP A 90 -22.13 -5.15 9.79
C ASP A 90 -21.80 -6.52 10.41
N LEU A 91 -20.74 -6.65 11.23
CA LEU A 91 -20.52 -7.87 12.02
C LEU A 91 -21.68 -7.99 13.01
N ASP A 92 -22.41 -9.10 12.96
CA ASP A 92 -23.47 -9.39 13.93
C ASP A 92 -22.88 -9.31 15.34
N ARG A 93 -23.54 -8.56 16.22
CA ARG A 93 -22.93 -7.92 17.41
C ARG A 93 -22.61 -8.92 18.53
N SER A 94 -21.71 -9.87 18.30
CA SER A 94 -21.22 -10.77 19.36
C SER A 94 -20.47 -10.00 20.45
N VAL A 95 -19.83 -8.88 20.10
CA VAL A 95 -19.03 -8.04 21.01
C VAL A 95 -19.20 -6.53 20.74
N PRO A 96 -19.02 -5.64 21.73
CA PRO A 96 -18.91 -4.20 21.55
C PRO A 96 -17.80 -3.79 20.55
N VAL A 97 -18.10 -2.82 19.68
CA VAL A 97 -17.17 -2.32 18.65
C VAL A 97 -16.78 -0.86 18.93
N HIS A 98 -15.48 -0.57 18.93
CA HIS A 98 -14.93 0.74 19.27
C HIS A 98 -14.02 1.31 18.18
N HIS A 99 -14.20 2.58 17.83
CA HIS A 99 -13.31 3.30 16.91
C HIS A 99 -12.13 3.93 17.68
N VAL A 100 -10.91 3.67 17.22
CA VAL A 100 -9.67 4.07 17.94
C VAL A 100 -8.71 4.95 17.16
N ASP A 101 -8.93 5.14 15.86
CA ASP A 101 -8.01 5.92 15.03
C ASP A 101 -8.42 7.39 14.95
N ARG A 102 -7.46 8.23 14.58
CA ARG A 102 -7.65 9.65 14.31
C ARG A 102 -7.41 9.92 12.83
N SER A 103 -8.31 10.69 12.21
CA SER A 103 -8.22 10.98 10.76
C SER A 103 -6.86 11.59 10.39
N LEU A 104 -6.27 11.14 9.28
CA LEU A 104 -5.04 11.71 8.72
C LEU A 104 -5.14 13.23 8.52
N LEU A 105 -6.30 13.73 8.09
CA LEU A 105 -6.53 15.16 7.91
C LEU A 105 -6.54 15.93 9.24
N ALA A 106 -6.86 15.29 10.36
CA ALA A 106 -6.72 15.94 11.67
C ALA A 106 -5.24 16.17 12.03
N TYR A 107 -4.33 15.25 11.68
CA TYR A 107 -2.89 15.50 11.80
C TYR A 107 -2.41 16.61 10.86
N GLY A 108 -2.96 16.69 9.64
CA GLY A 108 -2.70 17.80 8.73
C GLY A 108 -3.20 19.15 9.28
N ALA A 109 -4.36 19.16 9.94
CA ALA A 109 -4.91 20.35 10.59
C ALA A 109 -4.06 20.85 11.78
N ASP A 110 -3.37 19.93 12.45
CA ASP A 110 -2.46 20.24 13.58
C ASP A 110 -1.02 20.52 13.11
N ALA A 111 -0.77 20.63 11.81
CA ALA A 111 0.57 20.85 11.28
C ALA A 111 1.19 22.15 11.85
N GLY A 112 2.41 22.02 12.37
CA GLY A 112 3.21 23.15 12.84
C GLY A 112 3.65 24.07 11.70
N LEU A 113 4.10 25.28 12.03
CA LEU A 113 4.38 26.34 11.06
C LEU A 113 5.34 25.91 9.94
N ALA A 114 6.42 25.20 10.28
CA ALA A 114 7.39 24.71 9.28
C ALA A 114 6.75 23.72 8.28
N ALA A 115 5.90 22.81 8.75
CA ALA A 115 5.21 21.85 7.91
C ALA A 115 4.15 22.53 7.02
N SER A 116 3.46 23.53 7.56
CA SER A 116 2.52 24.36 6.80
C SER A 116 3.22 25.18 5.72
N ALA A 117 4.34 25.82 6.04
CA ALA A 117 5.14 26.56 5.07
C ALA A 117 5.63 25.64 3.95
N ALA A 118 6.13 24.44 4.28
CA ALA A 118 6.55 23.47 3.27
C ALA A 118 5.40 23.03 2.34
N ASN A 119 4.18 22.83 2.87
CA ASN A 119 3.01 22.49 2.07
C ASN A 119 2.63 23.62 1.11
N TRP A 120 2.61 24.87 1.59
CA TRP A 120 2.31 26.03 0.74
C TRP A 120 3.38 26.26 -0.32
N LEU A 121 4.66 26.17 0.04
CA LEU A 121 5.76 26.28 -0.91
C LEU A 121 5.64 25.23 -2.02
N LEU A 122 5.25 24.00 -1.70
CA LEU A 122 5.05 22.95 -2.70
C LEU A 122 3.90 23.29 -3.67
N VAL A 123 2.75 23.73 -3.15
CA VAL A 123 1.60 24.18 -3.97
C VAL A 123 1.99 25.35 -4.87
N LEU A 124 2.67 26.36 -4.31
CA LEU A 124 3.06 27.57 -5.03
C LEU A 124 4.13 27.27 -6.09
N ALA A 125 5.19 26.54 -5.75
CA ALA A 125 6.28 26.23 -6.67
C ALA A 125 5.80 25.37 -7.85
N THR A 126 4.96 24.35 -7.59
CA THR A 126 4.46 23.46 -8.65
C THR A 126 3.29 24.07 -9.42
N GLY A 127 2.47 24.90 -8.77
CA GLY A 127 1.36 25.60 -9.41
C GLY A 127 1.78 26.80 -10.24
N ALA A 128 2.86 27.50 -9.88
CA ALA A 128 3.32 28.72 -10.57
C ALA A 128 3.74 28.48 -12.02
N LEU A 129 4.15 27.26 -12.37
CA LEU A 129 4.48 26.88 -13.75
C LEU A 129 3.24 26.91 -14.66
N THR A 130 2.05 26.65 -14.08
CA THR A 130 0.79 26.50 -14.81
C THR A 130 -0.40 26.95 -13.92
N PRO A 131 -0.49 28.24 -13.55
CA PRO A 131 -1.34 28.68 -12.44
C PRO A 131 -2.83 28.50 -12.72
N VAL A 132 -3.28 28.81 -13.94
CA VAL A 132 -4.67 28.61 -14.37
C VAL A 132 -5.03 27.13 -14.34
N SER A 133 -4.21 26.27 -14.96
CA SER A 133 -4.45 24.82 -14.97
C SER A 133 -4.45 24.22 -13.56
N ALA A 134 -3.51 24.62 -12.70
CA ALA A 134 -3.44 24.14 -11.32
C ALA A 134 -4.67 24.56 -10.50
N ALA A 135 -5.14 25.80 -10.67
CA ALA A 135 -6.38 26.28 -10.04
C ALA A 135 -7.61 25.52 -10.55
N SER A 136 -7.75 25.36 -11.87
CA SER A 136 -8.86 24.60 -12.48
C SER A 136 -8.89 23.15 -12.01
N VAL A 137 -7.74 22.47 -11.96
CA VAL A 137 -7.63 21.09 -11.46
C VAL A 137 -7.98 21.01 -9.98
N THR A 138 -7.56 21.98 -9.17
CA THR A 138 -7.90 22.04 -7.75
C THR A 138 -9.40 22.18 -7.53
N VAL A 139 -10.05 23.08 -8.27
CA VAL A 139 -11.51 23.26 -8.22
C VAL A 139 -12.23 21.99 -8.68
N ALA A 140 -11.82 21.41 -9.82
CA ALA A 140 -12.40 20.17 -10.33
C ALA A 140 -12.26 19.01 -9.32
N LEU A 141 -11.10 18.87 -8.68
CA LEU A 141 -10.84 17.87 -7.65
C LEU A 141 -11.77 18.02 -6.44
N LEU A 142 -11.93 19.26 -5.95
CA LEU A 142 -12.84 19.56 -4.83
C LEU A 142 -14.29 19.25 -5.18
N LEU A 143 -14.75 19.69 -6.37
CA LEU A 143 -16.12 19.45 -6.84
C LEU A 143 -16.39 17.96 -7.07
N ALA A 144 -15.47 17.24 -7.71
CA ALA A 144 -15.58 15.81 -7.94
C ALA A 144 -15.64 15.04 -6.62
N THR A 145 -14.78 15.37 -5.65
CA THR A 145 -14.80 14.70 -4.34
C THR A 145 -16.10 15.00 -3.59
N ALA A 146 -16.57 16.26 -3.61
CA ALA A 146 -17.84 16.65 -2.99
C ALA A 146 -19.03 15.92 -3.63
N LEU A 147 -19.05 15.79 -4.96
CA LEU A 147 -20.06 15.06 -5.70
C LEU A 147 -20.05 13.57 -5.33
N VAL A 148 -18.90 12.90 -5.38
CA VAL A 148 -18.76 11.49 -4.99
C VAL A 148 -19.23 11.28 -3.56
N ALA A 149 -18.81 12.13 -2.62
CA ALA A 149 -19.24 12.05 -1.23
C ALA A 149 -20.76 12.27 -1.06
N PHE A 150 -21.35 13.18 -1.82
CA PHE A 150 -22.80 13.43 -1.82
C PHE A 150 -23.59 12.24 -2.37
N VAL A 151 -23.13 11.64 -3.48
CA VAL A 151 -23.75 10.47 -4.11
C VAL A 151 -23.61 9.26 -3.18
N ALA A 152 -22.46 9.07 -2.55
CA ALA A 152 -22.19 7.97 -1.64
C ALA A 152 -23.11 7.92 -0.41
N ARG A 153 -23.65 9.08 0.02
CA ARG A 153 -24.67 9.16 1.07
C ARG A 153 -26.01 8.56 0.65
N ARG A 154 -26.29 8.46 -0.66
CA ARG A 154 -27.54 7.93 -1.22
C ARG A 154 -27.38 6.53 -1.80
N SER A 155 -26.35 6.33 -2.61
CA SER A 155 -26.09 5.07 -3.31
C SER A 155 -24.59 4.86 -3.49
N ARG A 156 -24.07 3.85 -2.77
CA ARG A 156 -22.68 3.39 -2.89
C ARG A 156 -22.33 2.92 -4.32
N PRO A 157 -23.13 2.08 -5.02
CA PRO A 157 -22.79 1.66 -6.37
C PRO A 157 -22.81 2.84 -7.36
N LEU A 158 -23.75 3.78 -7.22
CA LEU A 158 -23.76 4.98 -8.06
C LEU A 158 -22.52 5.86 -7.79
N ALA A 159 -22.08 5.98 -6.54
CA ALA A 159 -20.85 6.70 -6.21
C ALA A 159 -19.61 6.07 -6.85
N ALA A 160 -19.60 4.74 -7.03
CA ALA A 160 -18.53 4.04 -7.74
C ALA A 160 -18.48 4.45 -9.21
N VAL A 161 -19.64 4.46 -9.87
CA VAL A 161 -19.78 4.88 -11.26
C VAL A 161 -19.37 6.35 -11.43
N VAL A 162 -19.90 7.24 -10.58
CA VAL A 162 -19.58 8.67 -10.63
C VAL A 162 -18.10 8.93 -10.34
N GLY A 163 -17.50 8.26 -9.35
CA GLY A 163 -16.08 8.39 -9.04
C GLY A 163 -15.18 7.89 -10.17
N THR A 164 -15.54 6.75 -10.77
CA THR A 164 -14.83 6.20 -11.94
C THR A 164 -14.94 7.12 -13.14
N ALA A 165 -16.12 7.67 -13.41
CA ALA A 165 -16.37 8.62 -14.48
C ALA A 165 -15.61 9.95 -14.25
N ALA A 166 -15.56 10.44 -13.01
CA ALA A 166 -14.80 11.64 -12.66
C ALA A 166 -13.29 11.44 -12.89
N LEU A 167 -12.76 10.26 -12.54
CA LEU A 167 -11.36 9.90 -12.81
C LEU A 167 -11.09 9.82 -14.32
N ALA A 168 -11.92 9.08 -15.07
CA ALA A 168 -11.78 8.90 -16.51
C ALA A 168 -11.92 10.24 -17.26
N GLY A 169 -12.90 11.06 -16.89
CA GLY A 169 -13.11 12.41 -17.43
C GLY A 169 -11.94 13.35 -17.12
N GLY A 170 -11.38 13.27 -15.91
CA GLY A 170 -10.18 14.04 -15.54
C GLY A 170 -8.96 13.66 -16.39
N VAL A 171 -8.73 12.36 -16.62
CA VAL A 171 -7.66 11.87 -17.50
C VAL A 171 -7.91 12.28 -18.95
N ALA A 172 -9.14 12.13 -19.45
CA ALA A 172 -9.49 12.51 -20.83
C ALA A 172 -9.32 14.02 -21.05
N LEU A 173 -9.75 14.86 -20.11
CA LEU A 173 -9.57 16.30 -20.18
C LEU A 173 -8.08 16.69 -20.18
N ALA A 174 -7.26 16.01 -19.38
CA ALA A 174 -5.80 16.20 -19.38
C ALA A 174 -5.13 15.81 -20.72
N THR A 175 -5.72 14.88 -21.47
CA THR A 175 -5.21 14.49 -22.81
C THR A 175 -5.75 15.34 -23.96
N LEU A 176 -6.94 15.92 -23.82
CA LEU A 176 -7.65 16.63 -24.90
C LEU A 176 -7.44 18.14 -24.88
N VAL A 177 -7.13 18.71 -23.71
CA VAL A 177 -6.89 20.15 -23.58
C VAL A 177 -5.39 20.42 -23.69
N PRO A 178 -4.91 21.24 -24.65
CA PRO A 178 -3.50 21.55 -24.85
C PRO A 178 -2.94 22.51 -23.78
N LEU A 179 -3.52 22.51 -22.58
CA LEU A 179 -2.88 23.12 -21.43
C LEU A 179 -1.78 22.15 -20.98
N PRO A 180 -0.57 22.63 -20.62
CA PRO A 180 0.40 21.79 -19.95
C PRO A 180 -0.28 21.20 -18.70
N THR A 181 -0.64 19.92 -18.78
CA THR A 181 -1.31 19.24 -17.67
C THR A 181 -0.35 19.35 -16.49
N PRO A 182 -0.81 19.84 -15.32
CA PRO A 182 0.06 20.05 -14.18
C PRO A 182 0.32 18.71 -13.48
N VAL A 183 0.81 17.71 -14.22
CA VAL A 183 1.12 16.36 -13.73
C VAL A 183 2.05 16.46 -12.53
N TRP A 184 3.05 17.35 -12.60
CA TRP A 184 3.96 17.65 -11.48
C TRP A 184 3.25 18.16 -10.23
N PHE A 185 2.22 19.01 -10.38
CA PHE A 185 1.41 19.50 -9.27
C PHE A 185 0.61 18.35 -8.62
N LEU A 186 -0.03 17.50 -9.44
CA LEU A 186 -0.76 16.33 -8.94
C LEU A 186 0.18 15.33 -8.24
N LEU A 187 1.33 15.04 -8.85
CA LEU A 187 2.37 14.19 -8.25
C LEU A 187 2.89 14.76 -6.93
N ALA A 188 3.12 16.07 -6.87
CA ALA A 188 3.59 16.74 -5.66
C ALA A 188 2.56 16.69 -4.52
N THR A 189 1.28 16.87 -4.82
CA THR A 189 0.20 16.75 -3.82
C THR A 189 0.07 15.31 -3.31
N VAL A 190 0.12 14.29 -4.19
CA VAL A 190 0.19 12.87 -3.78
C VAL A 190 1.41 12.59 -2.89
N LEU A 191 2.58 13.08 -3.28
CA LEU A 191 3.80 12.91 -2.48
C LEU A 191 3.66 13.56 -1.10
N ALA A 192 3.08 14.77 -1.02
CA ALA A 192 2.84 15.44 0.26
C ALA A 192 1.89 14.63 1.17
N PHE A 193 0.86 14.03 0.59
CA PHE A 193 -0.04 13.13 1.31
C PHE A 193 0.67 11.88 1.81
N GLU A 194 1.48 11.22 0.97
CA GLU A 194 2.29 10.07 1.37
C GLU A 194 3.26 10.41 2.51
N VAL A 195 3.91 11.58 2.45
CA VAL A 195 4.77 12.07 3.53
C VAL A 195 3.98 12.24 4.82
N LEU A 196 2.76 12.81 4.77
CA LEU A 196 1.89 12.92 5.94
C LEU A 196 1.55 11.54 6.51
N THR A 197 1.14 10.58 5.68
CA THR A 197 0.79 9.22 6.09
C THR A 197 1.96 8.50 6.77
N VAL A 198 3.15 8.53 6.16
CA VAL A 198 4.34 7.86 6.70
C VAL A 198 4.82 8.52 8.00
N ARG A 199 4.85 9.87 8.06
CA ARG A 199 5.33 10.60 9.25
C ARG A 199 4.39 10.45 10.44
N THR A 200 3.10 10.30 10.20
CA THR A 200 2.09 10.19 11.27
C THR A 200 1.87 8.76 11.74
N LEU A 201 2.36 7.74 11.02
CA LEU A 201 2.14 6.32 11.33
C LEU A 201 2.46 5.95 12.78
N GLY A 202 3.61 6.41 13.29
CA GLY A 202 4.01 6.13 14.68
C GLY A 202 3.15 6.84 15.73
N ALA A 203 2.71 8.08 15.45
CA ALA A 203 1.81 8.82 16.32
C ALA A 203 0.41 8.19 16.34
N ARG A 204 -0.09 7.75 15.18
CA ARG A 204 -1.35 7.01 15.04
C ARG A 204 -1.32 5.68 15.81
N ASN A 205 -0.24 4.91 15.70
CA ASN A 205 -0.08 3.68 16.48
C ASN A 205 -0.18 3.92 17.99
N ARG A 206 0.55 4.93 18.51
CA ARG A 206 0.47 5.28 19.94
C ARG A 206 -0.91 5.72 20.36
N HIS A 207 -1.57 6.54 19.53
CA HIS A 207 -2.91 7.01 19.81
C HIS A 207 -3.92 5.86 19.89
N MET A 208 -3.88 4.94 18.92
CA MET A 208 -4.76 3.77 18.90
C MET A 208 -4.54 2.87 20.10
N LEU A 209 -3.29 2.53 20.44
CA LEU A 209 -3.00 1.68 21.60
C LEU A 209 -3.43 2.33 22.91
N GLY A 210 -3.15 3.63 23.10
CA GLY A 210 -3.61 4.35 24.29
C GLY A 210 -5.15 4.45 24.39
N ARG A 211 -5.86 4.50 23.25
CA ARG A 211 -7.32 4.42 23.20
C ARG A 211 -7.83 3.04 23.59
N VAL A 212 -7.19 1.98 23.11
CA VAL A 212 -7.48 0.59 23.50
C VAL A 212 -7.30 0.43 25.01
N GLU A 213 -6.15 0.82 25.56
CA GLU A 213 -5.85 0.76 27.00
C GLU A 213 -6.93 1.50 27.82
N ALA A 214 -7.22 2.76 27.48
CA ALA A 214 -8.17 3.57 28.22
C ALA A 214 -9.61 3.01 28.18
N LEU A 215 -10.05 2.50 27.02
CA LEU A 215 -11.40 1.94 26.86
C LEU A 215 -11.52 0.56 27.52
N SER A 216 -10.51 -0.29 27.39
CA SER A 216 -10.46 -1.59 28.06
C SER A 216 -10.48 -1.42 29.58
N ALA A 217 -9.70 -0.50 30.13
CA ALA A 217 -9.72 -0.19 31.56
C ALA A 217 -11.07 0.36 32.03
N ALA A 218 -11.71 1.24 31.25
CA ALA A 218 -12.99 1.83 31.61
C ALA A 218 -14.16 0.83 31.55
N ALA A 219 -14.14 -0.10 30.59
CA ALA A 219 -15.19 -1.09 30.39
C ALA A 219 -14.92 -2.44 31.09
N GLY A 220 -13.70 -2.65 31.60
CA GLY A 220 -13.31 -3.90 32.24
C GLY A 220 -13.09 -5.06 31.26
N TYR A 221 -12.64 -4.78 30.04
CA TYR A 221 -12.33 -5.85 29.07
C TYR A 221 -11.06 -6.59 29.47
N GLU A 222 -11.06 -7.92 29.40
CA GLU A 222 -9.90 -8.76 29.69
C GLU A 222 -9.16 -9.15 28.41
N SER A 223 -9.92 -9.38 27.33
CA SER A 223 -9.41 -9.76 26.00
C SER A 223 -10.01 -8.88 24.91
N SER A 224 -9.20 -8.40 23.98
CA SER A 224 -9.71 -7.63 22.84
C SER A 224 -8.96 -7.88 21.53
N VAL A 225 -9.65 -7.69 20.42
CA VAL A 225 -9.08 -7.72 19.07
C VAL A 225 -8.99 -6.30 18.52
N LEU A 226 -7.80 -5.89 18.06
CA LEU A 226 -7.61 -4.67 17.29
C LEU A 226 -7.49 -4.98 15.80
N LEU A 227 -8.53 -4.65 15.06
CA LEU A 227 -8.61 -4.72 13.60
C LEU A 227 -8.00 -3.46 12.97
N THR A 228 -6.89 -3.62 12.25
CA THR A 228 -6.10 -2.52 11.68
C THR A 228 -5.56 -2.88 10.30
N GLY A 229 -5.23 -1.88 9.50
CA GLY A 229 -4.45 -2.06 8.29
C GLY A 229 -3.07 -2.65 8.64
N ARG A 230 -2.63 -3.63 7.85
CA ARG A 230 -1.34 -4.34 8.06
C ARG A 230 -0.11 -3.44 8.23
N ALA A 231 -0.13 -2.21 7.70
CA ALA A 231 0.97 -1.25 7.81
C ALA A 231 1.26 -0.84 9.28
N HIS A 232 0.25 -0.93 10.15
CA HIS A 232 0.36 -0.55 11.56
C HIS A 232 1.01 -1.64 12.43
N LEU A 233 0.86 -2.91 12.07
CA LEU A 233 1.30 -4.07 12.88
C LEU A 233 2.76 -3.98 13.38
N PRO A 234 3.77 -3.69 12.53
CA PRO A 234 5.15 -3.69 13.01
C PRO A 234 5.42 -2.62 14.07
N GLY A 235 4.76 -1.47 13.95
CA GLY A 235 4.91 -0.38 14.92
C GLY A 235 4.11 -0.63 16.20
N MET A 236 2.92 -1.22 16.09
CA MET A 236 2.11 -1.61 17.25
C MET A 236 2.81 -2.66 18.10
N LEU A 237 3.38 -3.71 17.48
CA LEU A 237 4.13 -4.74 18.19
C LEU A 237 5.31 -4.17 18.99
N ARG A 238 6.04 -3.21 18.42
CA ARG A 238 7.15 -2.56 19.14
C ARG A 238 6.69 -1.71 20.32
N LEU A 239 5.51 -1.10 20.22
CA LEU A 239 4.98 -0.21 21.24
C LEU A 239 4.30 -1.00 22.38
N ALA A 240 3.56 -2.04 22.04
CA ALA A 240 2.83 -2.86 23.00
C ALA A 240 3.75 -3.80 23.82
N VAL A 241 4.93 -4.15 23.31
CA VAL A 241 5.94 -4.95 24.06
C VAL A 241 6.85 -4.05 24.93
N GLY A 242 6.65 -2.73 24.91
CA GLY A 242 7.46 -1.78 25.68
C GLY A 242 7.13 -1.79 27.18
N PRO A 243 8.08 -1.43 28.07
CA PRO A 243 7.91 -1.46 29.52
C PRO A 243 6.85 -0.49 30.09
N ALA A 244 6.18 0.28 29.23
CA ALA A 244 5.18 1.27 29.59
C ALA A 244 3.76 0.90 29.12
N SER A 245 3.57 -0.25 28.46
CA SER A 245 2.24 -0.70 28.03
C SER A 245 1.67 -1.71 29.02
N GLU A 246 0.39 -1.56 29.35
CA GLU A 246 -0.37 -2.53 30.15
C GLU A 246 -1.01 -3.62 29.27
N LEU A 247 -0.73 -3.58 27.96
CA LEU A 247 -1.23 -4.51 26.96
C LEU A 247 -0.28 -5.69 26.80
N ASP A 248 -0.82 -6.91 26.90
CA ASP A 248 -0.11 -8.14 26.60
C ASP A 248 -0.53 -8.64 25.20
N VAL A 249 0.36 -8.50 24.20
CA VAL A 249 0.05 -8.95 22.84
C VAL A 249 0.22 -10.45 22.72
N ARG A 250 -0.88 -11.19 22.77
CA ARG A 250 -0.87 -12.66 22.76
C ARG A 250 -0.95 -13.28 21.38
N TRP A 251 -1.51 -12.57 20.41
CA TRP A 251 -1.72 -13.11 19.06
C TRP A 251 -1.67 -12.04 17.99
N VAL A 252 -1.17 -12.41 16.81
CA VAL A 252 -1.09 -11.54 15.64
C VAL A 252 -1.57 -12.29 14.41
N HIS A 253 -2.55 -11.72 13.70
CA HIS A 253 -3.01 -12.20 12.41
C HIS A 253 -2.67 -11.24 11.27
N ARG A 254 -2.45 -11.84 10.10
CA ARG A 254 -2.12 -11.13 8.87
C ARG A 254 -2.94 -11.70 7.73
N SER A 255 -3.98 -10.98 7.29
CA SER A 255 -4.85 -11.44 6.20
C SER A 255 -4.10 -11.49 4.87
N ARG A 256 -4.37 -12.53 4.06
CA ARG A 256 -3.84 -12.66 2.69
C ARG A 256 -4.85 -12.12 1.68
N TRP A 257 -4.45 -11.22 0.79
CA TRP A 257 -5.39 -10.64 -0.18
C TRP A 257 -6.10 -11.73 -1.01
N LEU A 258 -7.44 -11.73 -1.00
CA LEU A 258 -8.33 -12.68 -1.69
C LEU A 258 -8.19 -14.17 -1.31
N ARG A 259 -7.38 -14.52 -0.30
CA ARG A 259 -7.19 -15.91 0.15
C ARG A 259 -7.48 -16.06 1.63
N SER A 260 -8.15 -17.14 2.00
CA SER A 260 -8.22 -17.60 3.39
C SER A 260 -6.93 -18.34 3.77
N GLY A 261 -6.50 -18.20 5.02
CA GLY A 261 -5.33 -18.90 5.58
C GLY A 261 -4.43 -17.98 6.41
N THR A 262 -3.90 -18.53 7.51
CA THR A 262 -3.10 -17.80 8.52
C THR A 262 -1.61 -17.84 8.17
N VAL A 263 -0.95 -16.67 8.12
CA VAL A 263 0.52 -16.61 8.27
C VAL A 263 0.79 -16.57 9.78
N ARG A 264 1.08 -17.73 10.36
CA ARG A 264 1.31 -17.91 11.79
C ARG A 264 2.60 -17.19 12.21
N ARG A 265 2.51 -16.30 13.19
CA ARG A 265 3.65 -15.93 14.02
C ARG A 265 3.10 -15.75 15.42
N ASP A 266 3.12 -16.83 16.20
CA ASP A 266 2.93 -16.70 17.64
C ASP A 266 4.09 -15.81 18.11
N PRO A 267 3.85 -14.68 18.80
CA PRO A 267 4.94 -13.90 19.35
C PRO A 267 5.70 -14.83 20.31
N GLU A 268 6.99 -15.09 20.04
CA GLU A 268 7.81 -15.79 21.03
C GLU A 268 7.73 -14.98 22.34
N PRO A 269 7.37 -15.61 23.47
CA PRO A 269 7.47 -14.91 24.74
C PRO A 269 8.92 -14.46 24.92
N PRO A 270 9.18 -13.28 25.50
CA PRO A 270 10.54 -12.87 25.76
C PRO A 270 11.17 -13.92 26.68
N ALA A 271 12.05 -14.75 26.12
CA ALA A 271 12.94 -15.57 26.91
C ALA A 271 13.66 -14.60 27.84
N ARG A 272 13.47 -14.77 29.15
CA ARG A 272 14.26 -14.09 30.19
C ARG A 272 15.73 -14.41 29.92
N ALA A 273 16.37 -13.59 29.10
CA ALA A 273 17.73 -13.82 28.65
C ALA A 273 18.66 -13.51 29.82
N ASN A 274 19.11 -14.57 30.49
CA ASN A 274 20.24 -14.53 31.37
C ASN A 274 21.43 -13.91 30.63
N ARG A 275 21.91 -12.79 31.17
CA ARG A 275 22.93 -11.90 30.61
C ARG A 275 24.34 -12.54 30.50
N LEU A 276 24.46 -13.86 30.68
CA LEU A 276 25.72 -14.61 30.76
C LEU A 276 25.91 -15.66 29.66
N GLY A 277 24.89 -15.96 28.84
CA GLY A 277 25.03 -16.94 27.74
C GLY A 277 25.73 -16.43 26.48
N ARG A 278 25.83 -15.11 26.30
CA ARG A 278 26.30 -14.48 25.04
C ARG A 278 27.81 -14.50 24.78
N LEU A 279 28.62 -15.10 25.65
CA LEU A 279 30.06 -15.27 25.39
C LEU A 279 30.42 -16.66 24.83
N GLY A 280 29.54 -17.67 24.95
CA GLY A 280 29.77 -19.01 24.40
C GLY A 280 29.47 -19.09 22.90
N ASP A 281 28.38 -18.47 22.46
CA ASP A 281 27.88 -18.59 21.08
C ASP A 281 28.67 -17.77 20.04
N VAL A 282 29.55 -16.86 20.48
CA VAL A 282 30.41 -16.08 19.59
C VAL A 282 31.65 -16.87 19.12
N LEU A 283 31.94 -18.03 19.70
CA LEU A 283 33.16 -18.79 19.40
C LEU A 283 32.96 -20.24 18.93
N GLY A 284 31.73 -20.69 18.66
CA GLY A 284 31.44 -22.06 18.22
C GLY A 284 30.79 -22.14 16.84
N ARG A 285 31.56 -22.51 15.80
CA ARG A 285 31.00 -23.02 14.53
C ARG A 285 30.08 -24.22 14.80
N GLY A 286 28.86 -24.16 14.29
CA GLY A 286 27.96 -25.30 14.18
C GLY A 286 26.86 -24.99 13.17
N GLY A 287 26.96 -25.58 11.98
CA GLY A 287 26.03 -25.35 10.88
C GLY A 287 24.61 -25.77 11.24
N VAL A 288 23.66 -24.86 11.02
CA VAL A 288 22.24 -25.15 10.92
C VAL A 288 21.91 -25.11 9.44
N THR A 289 21.61 -26.26 8.84
CA THR A 289 21.02 -26.32 7.51
C THR A 289 19.57 -25.84 7.62
N THR A 290 19.31 -24.60 7.21
CA THR A 290 17.95 -24.08 7.09
C THR A 290 17.34 -24.55 5.76
N HIS A 291 16.14 -25.13 5.83
CA HIS A 291 15.33 -25.41 4.65
C HIS A 291 14.82 -24.04 4.12
N PRO A 292 14.80 -23.75 2.80
CA PRO A 292 14.43 -22.43 2.28
C PRO A 292 13.01 -21.94 2.59
N ALA A 293 12.20 -22.77 3.25
CA ALA A 293 10.84 -22.43 3.70
C ALA A 293 10.80 -21.84 5.12
N ASP A 294 11.90 -21.89 5.88
CA ASP A 294 11.95 -21.48 7.29
C ASP A 294 12.54 -20.09 7.51
N ASP A 295 13.11 -19.47 6.47
CA ASP A 295 13.55 -18.07 6.56
C ASP A 295 12.34 -17.14 6.62
N PRO A 296 12.27 -16.20 7.59
CA PRO A 296 11.17 -15.27 7.67
C PRO A 296 11.10 -14.48 6.36
N PRO A 297 9.92 -14.35 5.72
CA PRO A 297 9.81 -13.62 4.48
C PRO A 297 10.35 -12.20 4.70
N GLY A 298 11.33 -11.81 3.87
CA GLY A 298 12.01 -10.52 3.96
C GLY A 298 11.01 -9.36 4.05
N LEU A 299 11.39 -8.28 4.73
CA LEU A 299 10.51 -7.13 4.90
C LEU A 299 10.04 -6.59 3.54
N PRO A 300 8.81 -6.08 3.41
CA PRO A 300 8.35 -5.47 2.17
C PRO A 300 9.31 -4.36 1.73
N ALA A 301 9.77 -4.45 0.48
CA ALA A 301 10.75 -3.55 -0.06
C ALA A 301 10.25 -2.11 -0.03
N SER A 302 11.14 -1.17 0.32
CA SER A 302 10.70 0.20 0.45
C SER A 302 10.24 0.84 -0.87
N LEU A 303 9.29 1.78 -0.87
CA LEU A 303 8.87 2.47 -2.11
C LEU A 303 10.08 3.12 -2.81
N ARG A 304 11.01 3.67 -2.02
CA ARG A 304 12.28 4.24 -2.52
C ARG A 304 13.14 3.21 -3.22
N ARG A 305 13.38 2.04 -2.60
CA ARG A 305 14.17 0.95 -3.24
C ARG A 305 13.49 0.45 -4.51
N ARG A 306 12.16 0.32 -4.50
CA ARG A 306 11.39 -0.08 -5.68
C ARG A 306 11.47 0.95 -6.81
N ALA A 307 11.36 2.23 -6.48
CA ALA A 307 11.48 3.33 -7.44
C ALA A 307 12.90 3.37 -8.03
N ALA A 308 13.93 3.29 -7.19
CA ALA A 308 15.31 3.23 -7.64
C ALA A 308 15.58 1.99 -8.53
N ALA A 309 15.05 0.82 -8.18
CA ALA A 309 15.17 -0.39 -9.02
C ALA A 309 14.53 -0.16 -10.39
N SER A 310 13.36 0.49 -10.41
CA SER A 310 12.64 0.81 -11.65
C SER A 310 13.40 1.81 -12.52
N VAL A 311 14.12 2.78 -11.91
CA VAL A 311 15.00 3.72 -12.63
C VAL A 311 16.19 2.98 -13.25
N LEU A 312 16.82 2.06 -12.50
CA LEU A 312 17.91 1.24 -13.03
C LEU A 312 17.42 0.35 -14.18
N ASP A 313 16.25 -0.26 -14.04
CA ASP A 313 15.62 -1.06 -15.10
C ASP A 313 15.22 -0.22 -16.32
N LEU A 314 14.97 1.09 -16.16
CA LEU A 314 14.69 2.00 -17.27
C LEU A 314 15.90 2.19 -18.19
N VAL A 315 17.11 1.91 -17.70
CA VAL A 315 18.34 1.92 -18.51
C VAL A 315 18.55 0.57 -19.21
N GLY A 316 18.28 -0.54 -18.51
CA GLY A 316 18.47 -1.89 -19.06
C GLY A 316 17.43 -2.28 -20.12
N LEU A 317 16.17 -1.89 -19.93
CA LEU A 317 15.07 -2.20 -20.84
C LEU A 317 15.31 -1.73 -22.28
N PRO A 318 15.66 -0.46 -22.56
CA PRO A 318 15.86 -0.01 -23.93
C PRO A 318 17.04 -0.71 -24.61
N VAL A 319 18.08 -1.08 -23.86
CA VAL A 319 19.21 -1.86 -24.41
C VAL A 319 18.75 -3.25 -24.86
N VAL A 320 17.99 -3.96 -24.01
CA VAL A 320 17.47 -5.29 -24.36
C VAL A 320 16.48 -5.21 -25.53
N ALA A 321 15.58 -4.23 -25.53
CA ALA A 321 14.64 -4.00 -26.62
C ALA A 321 15.38 -3.69 -27.93
N PHE A 322 16.41 -2.85 -27.90
CA PHE A 322 17.23 -2.52 -29.06
C PHE A 322 17.96 -3.76 -29.62
N VAL A 323 18.61 -4.55 -28.77
CA VAL A 323 19.31 -5.77 -29.18
C VAL A 323 18.33 -6.78 -29.79
N ALA A 324 17.15 -6.96 -29.20
CA ALA A 324 16.10 -7.81 -29.75
C ALA A 324 15.58 -7.30 -31.10
N GLY A 325 15.39 -5.98 -31.23
CA GLY A 325 15.02 -5.31 -32.48
C GLY A 325 16.04 -5.54 -33.59
N VAL A 326 17.33 -5.32 -33.31
CA VAL A 326 18.41 -5.60 -34.27
C VAL A 326 18.44 -7.08 -34.63
N GLY A 327 18.37 -7.98 -33.64
CA GLY A 327 18.41 -9.43 -33.87
C GLY A 327 17.27 -9.93 -34.77
N LEU A 328 16.03 -9.55 -34.48
CA LEU A 328 14.89 -9.93 -35.32
C LEU A 328 14.86 -9.17 -36.65
N GLY A 329 15.40 -7.96 -36.72
CA GLY A 329 15.63 -7.26 -37.98
C GLY A 329 16.58 -8.00 -38.90
N VAL A 330 17.69 -8.53 -38.37
CA VAL A 330 18.64 -9.37 -39.12
C VAL A 330 17.98 -10.65 -39.62
N VAL A 331 17.16 -11.30 -38.78
CA VAL A 331 16.36 -12.47 -39.21
C VAL A 331 15.39 -12.08 -40.33
N GLY A 332 14.69 -10.96 -40.18
CA GLY A 332 13.78 -10.43 -41.20
C GLY A 332 14.47 -10.13 -42.53
N ALA A 333 15.70 -9.62 -42.49
CA ALA A 333 16.51 -9.35 -43.68
C ALA A 333 16.92 -10.61 -44.45
N ALA A 334 16.92 -11.78 -43.79
CA ALA A 334 17.20 -13.06 -44.42
C ALA A 334 15.97 -13.69 -45.10
N LEU A 335 14.77 -13.12 -44.90
CA LEU A 335 13.54 -13.63 -45.49
C LEU A 335 13.28 -12.98 -46.86
N PRO A 336 12.83 -13.73 -47.88
CA PRO A 336 12.49 -13.20 -49.20
C PRO A 336 11.09 -12.56 -49.20
N VAL A 337 10.81 -11.72 -48.21
CA VAL A 337 9.52 -11.04 -48.01
C VAL A 337 9.78 -9.55 -47.84
N GLU A 338 9.18 -8.74 -48.71
CA GLU A 338 9.30 -7.29 -48.65
C GLU A 338 8.79 -6.74 -47.30
N GLY A 339 9.56 -5.83 -46.69
CA GLY A 339 9.24 -5.25 -45.37
C GLY A 339 9.55 -6.15 -44.16
N ALA A 340 10.00 -7.39 -44.35
CA ALA A 340 10.27 -8.32 -43.25
C ALA A 340 11.32 -7.82 -42.25
N THR A 341 12.33 -7.07 -42.70
CA THR A 341 13.30 -6.39 -41.82
C THR A 341 12.62 -5.42 -40.86
N GLY A 342 11.72 -4.57 -41.38
CA GLY A 342 10.99 -3.58 -40.57
C GLY A 342 10.08 -4.25 -39.54
N VAL A 343 9.31 -5.25 -39.98
CA VAL A 343 8.47 -6.08 -39.09
C VAL A 343 9.31 -6.78 -38.03
N GLY A 344 10.48 -7.30 -38.40
CA GLY A 344 11.43 -7.91 -37.47
C GLY A 344 11.92 -6.93 -36.40
N VAL A 345 12.31 -5.72 -36.80
CA VAL A 345 12.73 -4.66 -35.86
C VAL A 345 11.60 -4.27 -34.90
N GLU A 346 10.39 -4.00 -35.43
CA GLU A 346 9.21 -3.64 -34.63
C GLU A 346 8.84 -4.76 -33.64
N ALA A 347 8.80 -6.00 -34.11
CA ALA A 347 8.53 -7.17 -33.28
C ALA A 347 9.60 -7.35 -32.20
N GLY A 348 10.89 -7.14 -32.52
CA GLY A 348 11.98 -7.28 -31.56
C GLY A 348 11.96 -6.20 -30.48
N LEU A 349 11.68 -4.95 -30.86
CA LEU A 349 11.47 -3.86 -29.90
C LEU A 349 10.29 -4.15 -28.96
N LEU A 350 9.18 -4.60 -29.52
CA LEU A 350 7.98 -4.94 -28.75
C LEU A 350 8.22 -6.13 -27.81
N LEU A 351 8.75 -7.24 -28.32
CA LEU A 351 9.00 -8.45 -27.55
C LEU A 351 10.10 -8.24 -26.51
N GLY A 352 11.17 -7.51 -26.83
CA GLY A 352 12.22 -7.18 -25.87
C GLY A 352 11.72 -6.26 -24.76
N GLY A 353 10.91 -5.25 -25.10
CA GLY A 353 10.30 -4.35 -24.13
C GLY A 353 9.29 -5.04 -23.19
N LEU A 354 8.36 -5.82 -23.75
CA LEU A 354 7.36 -6.56 -22.98
C LEU A 354 7.96 -7.75 -22.22
N GLY A 355 8.99 -8.38 -22.79
CA GLY A 355 9.64 -9.57 -22.25
C GLY A 355 10.64 -9.30 -21.13
N TYR A 356 11.25 -8.11 -21.07
CA TYR A 356 12.30 -7.77 -20.09
C TYR A 356 11.91 -8.15 -18.66
N PHE A 357 10.83 -7.57 -18.15
CA PHE A 357 10.41 -7.81 -16.77
C PHE A 357 9.93 -9.24 -16.49
N PRO A 358 9.00 -9.82 -17.26
CA PRO A 358 8.51 -11.16 -16.96
C PRO A 358 9.58 -12.24 -17.11
N LEU A 359 10.53 -12.12 -18.05
CA LEU A 359 11.60 -13.11 -18.21
C LEU A 359 12.55 -13.11 -17.01
N PHE A 360 13.02 -11.93 -16.59
CA PHE A 360 13.91 -11.81 -15.43
C PHE A 360 13.21 -12.20 -14.12
N GLU A 361 11.98 -11.73 -13.91
CA GLU A 361 11.20 -12.04 -12.71
C GLU A 361 10.80 -13.52 -12.63
N TRP A 362 10.56 -14.18 -13.76
CA TRP A 362 10.30 -15.62 -13.76
C TRP A 362 11.57 -16.43 -13.50
N TYR A 363 12.69 -16.07 -14.14
CA TYR A 363 13.93 -16.83 -14.05
C TYR A 363 14.63 -16.69 -12.68
N ARG A 364 14.61 -15.49 -12.07
CA ARG A 364 15.36 -15.18 -10.84
C ARG A 364 14.51 -14.56 -9.73
N GLY A 365 13.23 -14.29 -9.96
CA GLY A 365 12.44 -13.45 -9.05
C GLY A 365 12.90 -11.98 -9.06
N GLN A 366 13.88 -11.60 -9.87
CA GLN A 366 14.55 -10.31 -9.83
C GLN A 366 14.91 -9.82 -11.22
N THR A 367 14.69 -8.54 -11.46
CA THR A 367 15.29 -7.80 -12.58
C THR A 367 16.68 -7.29 -12.21
N PRO A 368 17.54 -6.96 -13.18
CA PRO A 368 18.86 -6.39 -12.89
C PRO A 368 18.84 -5.22 -11.89
N GLY A 369 17.90 -4.27 -12.03
CA GLY A 369 17.75 -3.17 -11.07
C GLY A 369 17.35 -3.63 -9.66
N LYS A 370 16.58 -4.70 -9.56
CA LYS A 370 16.17 -5.31 -8.28
C LYS A 370 17.31 -6.09 -7.62
N VAL A 371 18.13 -6.80 -8.42
CA VAL A 371 19.36 -7.46 -7.95
C VAL A 371 20.28 -6.42 -7.29
N LEU A 372 20.54 -5.31 -8.00
CA LEU A 372 21.43 -4.24 -7.51
C LEU A 372 20.96 -3.58 -6.20
N LEU A 373 19.65 -3.64 -5.91
CA LEU A 373 19.08 -3.06 -4.69
C LEU A 373 18.68 -4.08 -3.64
N GLY A 374 19.03 -5.35 -3.83
CA GLY A 374 18.76 -6.42 -2.88
C GLY A 374 17.27 -6.60 -2.60
N ILE A 375 16.43 -6.59 -3.65
CA ILE A 375 14.99 -6.82 -3.52
C ILE A 375 14.53 -7.90 -4.49
N ALA A 376 13.58 -8.74 -4.10
CA ALA A 376 13.04 -9.83 -4.93
C ALA A 376 11.52 -9.83 -4.96
N VAL A 377 10.98 -10.29 -6.08
CA VAL A 377 9.57 -10.67 -6.19
C VAL A 377 9.39 -12.04 -5.56
N SER A 378 8.43 -12.15 -4.66
CA SER A 378 7.99 -13.42 -4.07
C SER A 378 6.47 -13.53 -4.11
N ASP A 379 5.95 -14.74 -3.89
CA ASP A 379 4.56 -14.93 -3.46
C ASP A 379 4.36 -14.30 -2.06
N ALA A 380 3.11 -14.21 -1.61
CA ALA A 380 2.76 -13.71 -0.28
C ALA A 380 3.51 -14.46 0.85
N ASP A 381 3.80 -15.73 0.62
CA ASP A 381 4.43 -16.66 1.56
C ASP A 381 5.96 -16.69 1.48
N GLY A 382 6.57 -15.83 0.65
CA GLY A 382 8.03 -15.73 0.51
C GLY A 382 8.63 -16.67 -0.54
N THR A 383 7.85 -17.61 -1.09
CA THR A 383 8.30 -18.50 -2.16
C THR A 383 8.47 -17.80 -3.51
N PRO A 384 9.27 -18.35 -4.44
CA PRO A 384 9.37 -17.81 -5.80
C PRO A 384 8.01 -17.75 -6.51
N PRO A 385 7.72 -16.70 -7.29
CA PRO A 385 6.43 -16.55 -7.97
C PRO A 385 6.31 -17.54 -9.14
N ALA A 386 5.15 -18.19 -9.27
CA ALA A 386 4.84 -19.00 -10.46
C ALA A 386 4.79 -18.13 -11.74
N LEU A 387 5.11 -18.72 -12.90
CA LEU A 387 5.15 -18.01 -14.19
C LEU A 387 3.88 -17.19 -14.48
N TRP A 388 2.70 -17.79 -14.29
CA TRP A 388 1.43 -17.10 -14.57
C TRP A 388 1.25 -15.83 -13.73
N ARG A 389 1.78 -15.80 -12.49
CA ARG A 389 1.73 -14.61 -11.62
C ARG A 389 2.65 -13.52 -12.10
N VAL A 390 3.83 -13.90 -12.57
CA VAL A 390 4.78 -13.00 -13.20
C VAL A 390 4.20 -12.40 -14.48
N LEU A 391 3.47 -13.20 -15.28
CA LEU A 391 2.78 -12.71 -16.47
C LEU A 391 1.64 -11.75 -16.10
N VAL A 392 0.76 -12.11 -15.14
CA VAL A 392 -0.36 -11.25 -14.71
C VAL A 392 0.14 -9.90 -14.19
N ARG A 393 1.16 -9.89 -13.32
CA ARG A 393 1.68 -8.61 -12.78
C ARG A 393 2.33 -7.73 -13.84
N ASN A 394 2.92 -8.31 -14.89
CA ASN A 394 3.57 -7.55 -15.95
C ASN A 394 2.60 -7.14 -17.07
N ALA A 395 1.56 -7.93 -17.34
CA ALA A 395 0.47 -7.57 -18.26
C ALA A 395 -0.30 -6.34 -17.78
N LEU A 396 -0.38 -6.13 -16.46
CA LEU A 396 -1.02 -4.97 -15.84
C LEU A 396 -0.07 -3.78 -15.64
N ARG A 397 1.20 -3.91 -16.01
CA ARG A 397 2.16 -2.83 -15.89
C ARG A 397 1.78 -1.58 -16.70
N PRO A 398 1.21 -1.66 -17.91
CA PRO A 398 0.70 -0.48 -18.62
C PRO A 398 -0.38 0.28 -17.84
N VAL A 399 -1.19 -0.43 -17.05
CA VAL A 399 -2.18 0.19 -16.15
C VAL A 399 -1.47 0.95 -15.03
N ASP A 400 -0.45 0.34 -14.42
CA ASP A 400 0.36 1.00 -13.39
C ASP A 400 1.09 2.26 -13.94
N PHE A 401 1.47 2.26 -15.22
CA PHE A 401 2.15 3.35 -15.92
C PHE A 401 1.28 4.60 -16.13
N LEU A 402 -0.04 4.52 -15.92
CA LEU A 402 -0.94 5.65 -16.09
C LEU A 402 -0.51 6.83 -15.21
N VAL A 403 -0.40 8.02 -15.83
CA VAL A 403 0.17 9.23 -15.23
C VAL A 403 1.61 9.01 -14.72
N CYS A 404 2.52 8.51 -15.57
CA CYS A 404 3.95 8.34 -15.25
C CYS A 404 4.22 7.49 -13.99
N TYR A 405 3.60 6.30 -13.89
CA TYR A 405 3.64 5.42 -12.71
C TYR A 405 2.93 5.94 -11.45
N ALA A 406 2.22 7.09 -11.50
CA ALA A 406 1.54 7.64 -10.33
C ALA A 406 0.51 6.67 -9.77
N LEU A 407 -0.27 5.99 -10.63
CA LEU A 407 -1.28 5.03 -10.18
C LEU A 407 -0.63 3.86 -9.45
N GLY A 408 0.41 3.26 -10.04
CA GLY A 408 1.13 2.16 -9.40
C GLY A 408 1.80 2.57 -8.09
N ALA A 409 2.39 3.77 -8.03
CA ALA A 409 3.00 4.31 -6.82
C ALA A 409 1.96 4.62 -5.73
N LEU A 410 0.79 5.14 -6.13
CA LEU A 410 -0.32 5.44 -5.25
C LEU A 410 -0.89 4.17 -4.61
N VAL A 411 -1.18 3.16 -5.43
CA VAL A 411 -1.68 1.87 -4.94
C VAL A 411 -0.65 1.19 -4.04
N ALA A 412 0.65 1.30 -4.39
CA ALA A 412 1.72 0.82 -3.52
C ALA A 412 1.88 1.66 -2.22
N GLY A 413 1.48 2.94 -2.21
CA GLY A 413 1.52 3.79 -1.02
C GLY A 413 0.42 3.43 -0.01
N VAL A 414 -0.78 3.12 -0.51
CA VAL A 414 -1.93 2.75 0.33
C VAL A 414 -2.00 1.27 0.70
N THR A 415 -1.10 0.44 0.16
CA THR A 415 -1.01 -1.00 0.50
C THR A 415 0.13 -1.28 1.47
N SER A 416 -0.14 -2.09 2.48
CA SER A 416 0.79 -2.42 3.56
C SER A 416 2.07 -3.13 3.10
N GLU A 417 1.97 -4.00 2.09
CA GLU A 417 3.10 -4.72 1.49
C GLU A 417 3.67 -3.97 0.26
N ARG A 418 3.24 -2.72 0.04
CA ARG A 418 3.67 -1.84 -1.05
C ARG A 418 3.47 -2.44 -2.44
N GLN A 419 2.33 -3.08 -2.62
CA GLN A 419 1.96 -3.80 -3.84
C GLN A 419 1.32 -2.83 -4.85
N ARG A 420 1.77 -2.91 -6.10
CA ARG A 420 1.10 -2.22 -7.23
C ARG A 420 -0.18 -2.98 -7.64
N VAL A 421 -0.96 -2.45 -8.58
CA VAL A 421 -2.21 -3.09 -9.04
C VAL A 421 -1.92 -4.50 -9.58
N GLY A 422 -0.89 -4.63 -10.42
CA GLY A 422 -0.47 -5.94 -10.94
C GLY A 422 0.03 -6.90 -9.85
N ASP A 423 0.68 -6.38 -8.81
CA ASP A 423 1.22 -7.19 -7.73
C ASP A 423 0.09 -7.72 -6.82
N LEU A 424 -0.93 -6.89 -6.55
CA LEU A 424 -2.15 -7.30 -5.89
C LEU A 424 -2.79 -8.44 -6.68
N LEU A 425 -3.17 -8.21 -7.95
CA LEU A 425 -3.86 -9.20 -8.79
C LEU A 425 -3.09 -10.52 -8.95
N ALA A 426 -1.77 -10.48 -9.04
CA ALA A 426 -0.92 -11.67 -9.09
C ALA A 426 -0.70 -12.35 -7.72
N GLY A 427 -1.10 -11.71 -6.63
CA GLY A 427 -0.86 -12.16 -5.26
C GLY A 427 0.63 -12.22 -4.92
N THR A 428 1.40 -11.22 -5.34
CA THR A 428 2.86 -11.20 -5.21
C THR A 428 3.32 -9.97 -4.45
N VAL A 429 4.46 -10.06 -3.78
CA VAL A 429 5.06 -8.99 -2.98
C VAL A 429 6.49 -8.77 -3.46
N VAL A 430 7.02 -7.55 -3.32
CA VAL A 430 8.47 -7.31 -3.48
C VAL A 430 9.06 -7.15 -2.09
N ARG A 431 10.04 -7.98 -1.74
CA ARG A 431 10.67 -8.05 -0.42
C ARG A 431 12.15 -7.73 -0.53
N GLU A 432 12.74 -7.26 0.56
CA GLU A 432 14.20 -7.21 0.68
C GLU A 432 14.74 -8.65 0.72
N THR A 433 15.79 -8.93 -0.05
CA THR A 433 16.48 -10.21 0.05
C THR A 433 17.28 -10.23 1.34
N VAL A 434 17.13 -11.27 2.15
CA VAL A 434 18.05 -11.52 3.25
C VAL A 434 19.40 -11.78 2.62
N SER A 435 20.35 -10.87 2.84
CA SER A 435 21.74 -11.07 2.44
C SER A 435 22.25 -12.27 3.23
N GLY A 436 22.36 -13.43 2.58
CA GLY A 436 23.25 -14.48 3.05
C GLY A 436 24.66 -13.98 2.81
N ASP A 437 25.38 -13.72 3.90
CA ASP A 437 26.85 -13.64 3.86
C ASP A 437 27.44 -15.03 3.55
#